data_AF-A0A939KXG6-F1
#
_entry.id   AF-A0A939KXG6-F1
#
_cell.length_a   1.000
_cell.length_b   1.000
_cell.length_c   1.000
_cell.angle_alpha   90.00
_cell.angle_beta   90.00
_cell.angle_gamma   90.00
#
_symmetry.space_group_name_H-M   'P 1'
#
loop_
_entity.id
_entity.type
_entity.pdbx_description
1 polymer ?
#
loop_
_entity_poly.entity_id
_entity_poly.type
_entity_poly.pdbx_seq_one_letter_code
_entity_poly.pdbx_strand_id
1 'polypeptide(L)' 'MVTQLKIDEKLLDKALALSNHSTVNLLIEEALLEYIQRREQLKVLDLFGTIDYEEDYDYKEQRKVR' A
#
# COMPACT_ATOMS: atom_id res chain seq x y z
N MET A 1 -16.27 -8.16 12.29
CA MET A 1 -16.71 -7.67 13.62
C MET A 1 -16.88 -6.16 13.50
N VAL A 2 -18.00 -5.58 13.95
CA VAL A 2 -18.28 -4.14 13.76
C VAL A 2 -17.81 -3.39 14.99
N THR A 3 -16.64 -2.76 14.91
CA THR A 3 -16.13 -1.88 15.97
C THR A 3 -16.67 -0.48 15.70
N GLN A 4 -17.44 0.11 16.63
CA GLN A 4 -17.86 1.51 16.50
C GLN A 4 -16.65 2.43 16.68
N LEU A 5 -16.02 2.80 15.56
CA LEU A 5 -15.04 3.88 15.51
C LEU A 5 -15.77 5.21 15.35
N LYS A 6 -15.41 6.20 16.18
CA LYS A 6 -15.77 7.60 15.91
C LYS A 6 -14.82 8.14 14.85
N ILE A 7 -15.33 8.35 13.65
CA ILE A 7 -14.62 8.93 12.51
C ILE A 7 -15.28 10.29 12.21
N ASP A 8 -14.48 11.28 11.81
CA ASP A 8 -15.00 12.58 11.37
C ASP A 8 -15.86 12.39 10.10
N GLU A 9 -17.11 12.84 10.14
CA GLU A 9 -18.06 12.74 9.03
C GLU A 9 -17.52 13.44 7.77
N LYS A 10 -16.82 14.58 7.90
CA LYS A 10 -16.24 15.29 6.76
C LYS A 10 -15.11 14.50 6.10
N LEU A 11 -14.38 13.71 6.88
CA LEU A 11 -13.32 12.85 6.37
C LEU A 11 -13.94 11.66 5.62
N LEU A 12 -15.00 11.08 6.19
CA LEU A 12 -15.71 9.96 5.59
C LEU A 12 -16.40 10.37 4.28
N ASP A 13 -17.06 11.53 4.23
CA ASP A 13 -17.71 12.04 3.02
C ASP A 13 -16.70 12.27 1.90
N LYS A 14 -15.53 12.83 2.23
CA LYS A 14 -14.44 13.00 1.26
C LYS A 14 -13.91 11.67 0.76
N ALA A 15 -13.71 10.71 1.67
CA ALA A 15 -13.20 9.39 1.32
C ALA A 15 -14.23 8.64 0.45
N LEU A 16 -15.52 8.70 0.77
CA LEU A 16 -16.59 8.12 -0.05
C LEU A 16 -16.66 8.76 -1.44
N ALA A 17 -16.55 10.08 -1.53
CA ALA A 17 -16.56 10.79 -2.81
C ALA A 17 -15.36 10.47 -3.71
N LEU A 18 -14.21 10.10 -3.11
CA LEU A 18 -13.01 9.68 -3.83
C LEU A 18 -12.96 8.17 -4.10
N SER A 19 -13.69 7.38 -3.32
CA SER A 19 -13.76 5.93 -3.47
C SER A 19 -14.85 5.51 -4.44
N ASN A 20 -14.70 4.33 -5.03
CA ASN A 20 -15.78 3.70 -5.80
C ASN A 20 -16.74 2.89 -4.91
N HIS A 21 -16.64 2.99 -3.57
CA HIS A 21 -17.42 2.19 -2.64
C HIS A 21 -18.72 2.86 -2.24
N SER A 22 -19.81 2.09 -2.30
CA SER A 22 -21.13 2.53 -1.85
C SER A 22 -21.33 2.34 -0.34
N THR A 23 -20.44 1.61 0.34
CA THR A 23 -20.59 1.27 1.75
C THR A 23 -19.38 1.68 2.58
N VAL A 24 -19.66 2.23 3.76
CA VAL A 24 -18.65 2.70 4.71
C VAL A 24 -17.72 1.57 5.18
N ASN A 25 -18.24 0.36 5.37
CA ASN A 25 -17.43 -0.77 5.84
C ASN A 25 -16.37 -1.19 4.80
N LEU A 26 -16.74 -1.27 3.53
CA LEU A 26 -15.79 -1.61 2.46
C LEU A 26 -14.73 -0.52 2.29
N LEU A 27 -15.15 0.75 2.37
CA LEU A 27 -14.22 1.88 2.35
C LEU A 27 -13.21 1.82 3.51
N ILE A 28 -13.67 1.51 4.73
CA ILE A 28 -12.78 1.40 5.90
C ILE A 28 -11.81 0.23 5.73
N GLU A 29 -12.28 -0.91 5.24
CA GLU A 29 -11.43 -2.09 5.01
C GLU A 29 -10.36 -1.80 3.95
N GLU A 30 -10.74 -1.22 2.82
CA GLU A 30 -9.80 -0.80 1.77
C GLU A 30 -8.80 0.24 2.27
N ALA A 31 -9.25 1.27 2.98
CA ALA A 31 -8.37 2.29 3.53
C ALA A 31 -7.34 1.72 4.51
N LEU A 32 -7.73 0.72 5.32
CA LEU A 32 -6.81 0.02 6.21
C LEU A 32 -5.80 -0.82 5.43
N LEU A 33 -6.23 -1.52 4.38
CA LEU A 33 -5.33 -2.29 3.50
C LEU A 33 -4.30 -1.37 2.83
N GLU A 34 -4.72 -0.24 2.25
CA GLU A 34 -3.82 0.74 1.65
C GLU A 34 -2.85 1.33 2.69
N TYR A 35 -3.33 1.63 3.89
CA TYR A 35 -2.51 2.16 4.97
C TYR A 35 -1.42 1.18 5.40
N ILE A 36 -1.77 -0.11 5.53
CA ILE A 36 -0.82 -1.18 5.84
C ILE A 36 0.18 -1.33 4.69
N GLN A 37 -0.31 -1.47 3.46
CA GLN A 37 0.53 -1.67 2.28
C GLN A 37 1.54 -0.54 2.10
N ARG A 38 1.11 0.72 2.29
CA ARG A 38 2.01 1.89 2.21
C ARG A 38 3.13 1.81 3.25
N ARG A 39 2.84 1.33 4.45
CA ARG A 39 3.85 1.15 5.51
C ARG A 39 4.75 -0.05 5.26
N GLU A 40 4.22 -1.13 4.71
CA GLU A 40 5.03 -2.29 4.32
C GLU A 40 5.97 -1.94 3.17
N GLN A 41 5.50 -1.15 2.20
CA GLN A 41 6.34 -0.68 1.10
C GLN A 41 7.52 0.16 1.60
N LEU A 42 7.34 0.95 2.66
CA LEU A 42 8.44 1.71 3.27
C LEU A 42 9.54 0.81 3.84
N LYS A 43 9.24 -0.44 4.21
CA LYS A 43 10.25 -1.40 4.69
C LYS A 43 11.24 -1.81 3.60
N VAL A 44 10.97 -1.52 2.33
CA VAL A 44 11.97 -1.70 1.25
C VAL A 44 13.23 -0.86 1.55
N LEU A 45 13.08 0.27 2.25
CA LEU A 45 14.22 1.08 2.68
C LEU A 45 15.14 0.33 3.65
N ASP A 46 14.60 -0.59 4.45
CA ASP A 46 15.37 -1.39 5.40
C ASP A 46 16.29 -2.41 4.69
N LEU A 47 16.02 -2.71 3.40
CA LEU A 47 16.84 -3.63 2.59
C LEU A 47 18.05 -2.95 1.95
N PHE A 48 18.14 -1.62 1.98
CA PHE A 48 19.27 -0.92 1.39
C PHE A 48 20.55 -1.21 2.16
N GLY A 49 21.58 -1.68 1.46
CA GLY A 49 22.87 -2.04 2.05
C GLY A 49 22.86 -3.40 2.78
N THR A 50 21.75 -4.14 2.76
CA THR A 50 21.69 -5.52 3.28
C THR A 50 21.73 -6.59 2.20
N ILE A 51 21.57 -6.18 0.93
CA ILE A 51 21.57 -7.09 -0.21
C ILE A 51 22.99 -7.13 -0.77
N ASP A 52 23.60 -8.31 -0.72
CA ASP A 52 24.84 -8.60 -1.44
C ASP A 52 24.51 -8.96 -2.89
N TYR A 53 25.15 -8.25 -3.81
CA TYR A 53 25.04 -8.49 -5.25
C TYR A 53 26.30 -9.20 -5.74
N GLU A 54 26.13 -10.19 -6.60
CA GLU A 54 27.25 -10.80 -7.32
C GLU A 54 27.90 -9.77 -8.25
N GLU A 55 29.24 -9.73 -8.29
CA GLU A 55 30.00 -8.71 -9.03
C GLU A 55 29.75 -8.76 -10.55
N ASP A 56 29.42 -9.94 -11.08
CA ASP A 56 29.17 -10.20 -12.49
C ASP A 56 27.68 -10.14 -12.88
N TYR A 57 26.80 -9.78 -11.93
CA TYR A 57 25.36 -9.74 -12.18
C TYR A 57 24.96 -8.53 -13.06
N ASP A 58 24.67 -8.79 -14.35
CA ASP A 58 24.09 -7.80 -15.26
C ASP A 58 22.55 -7.86 -15.27
N TYR A 59 21.92 -7.01 -14.46
CA TYR A 59 20.47 -6.84 -14.42
C TYR A 59 19.85 -6.37 -15.76
N LYS A 60 20.63 -5.90 -16.74
CA LYS A 60 20.13 -5.47 -18.06
C LYS A 60 19.84 -6.65 -18.99
N GLU A 61 20.40 -7.83 -18.75
CA GLU A 61 20.10 -9.03 -19.55
C GLU A 61 18.60 -9.36 -19.53
N GLN A 62 17.94 -9.16 -18.38
CA GLN A 62 16.48 -9.36 -18.26
C GLN A 62 15.65 -8.43 -19.15
N ARG A 63 16.20 -7.28 -19.61
CA ARG A 63 15.50 -6.35 -20.50
C ARG A 63 15.53 -6.78 -21.95
N LYS A 64 16.46 -7.68 -22.31
CA LYS A 64 16.62 -8.23 -23.66
C LYS A 64 15.69 -9.43 -23.92
N VAL A 65 15.11 -9.99 -22.85
CA VAL A 65 14.12 -11.07 -22.92
C VAL A 65 12.76 -10.44 -23.25
N ARG A 66 12.57 -10.06 -24.51
CA ARG A 66 11.28 -9.58 -25.02
C ARG A 66 11.03 -10.08 -26.43
#